data_AF-A0A1H1DZ56-F1
#
_entry.id   AF-A0A1H1DZ56-F1
#
_cell.length_a   1.000
_cell.length_b   1.000
_cell.length_c   1.000
_cell.angle_alpha   90.00
_cell.angle_beta   90.00
_cell.angle_gamma   90.00
#
_symmetry.space_group_name_H-M   'P 1'
#
loop_
_entity.id
_entity.type
_entity.pdbx_description
1 polymer ?
#
loop_
_entity_poly.entity_id
_entity_poly.type
_entity_poly.pdbx_seq_one_letter_code
_entity_poly.pdbx_strand_id
1 'polypeptide(L)'
;MKKFLCIISGFAFLTSCESRTYEEISDNTPITQQVKYNTDIKPIIDANCISCHSPGGPGPQAWTSYDQVKNNIDNIIDRIGRPNGDPLKMPQGGALSTTQINLFVKWKADGLIEN
;
A
#
# COMPACT_ATOMS: atom_id res chain seq x y z
N MET A 1 14.98 -32.07 -56.60
CA MET A 1 15.79 -32.87 -55.64
C MET A 1 17.16 -32.23 -55.46
N LYS A 2 17.40 -31.54 -54.34
CA LYS A 2 18.74 -31.49 -53.73
C LYS A 2 18.57 -31.02 -52.29
N LYS A 3 18.86 -31.93 -51.37
CA LYS A 3 18.83 -31.72 -49.93
C LYS A 3 20.15 -31.03 -49.57
N PHE A 4 20.10 -29.87 -48.93
CA PHE A 4 21.27 -29.33 -48.23
C PHE A 4 20.93 -29.27 -46.74
N LEU A 5 21.45 -30.30 -46.07
CA LEU A 5 21.53 -30.45 -44.64
C LEU A 5 22.75 -29.62 -44.18
N CYS A 6 22.52 -28.52 -43.46
CA CYS A 6 23.56 -27.84 -42.70
C CYS A 6 23.13 -27.82 -41.23
N ILE A 7 23.68 -28.78 -40.50
CA ILE A 7 23.73 -28.86 -39.05
C ILE A 7 24.66 -27.74 -38.58
N ILE A 8 24.14 -26.74 -37.85
CA ILE A 8 24.97 -25.93 -36.96
C ILE A 8 24.35 -25.96 -35.57
N SER A 9 25.14 -26.56 -34.70
CA SER A 9 25.00 -26.77 -33.28
C SER A 9 25.05 -25.45 -32.51
N GLY A 10 24.22 -25.35 -31.46
CA GLY A 10 24.60 -24.75 -30.18
C GLY A 10 24.61 -23.23 -30.10
N PHE A 11 23.63 -22.67 -29.39
CA PHE A 11 23.89 -22.13 -28.05
C PHE A 11 22.56 -21.93 -27.31
N ALA A 12 22.32 -22.75 -26.29
CA ALA A 12 21.25 -22.55 -25.33
C ALA A 12 21.68 -21.47 -24.34
N PHE A 13 21.20 -20.23 -24.48
CA PHE A 13 21.17 -19.29 -23.37
C PHE A 13 19.82 -19.45 -22.65
N LEU A 14 19.76 -20.47 -21.79
CA LEU A 14 18.84 -20.46 -20.66
C LEU A 14 19.49 -19.62 -19.56
N THR A 15 19.27 -18.30 -19.64
CA THR A 15 19.44 -17.44 -18.47
C THR A 15 18.09 -16.80 -18.19
N SER A 16 17.11 -17.63 -17.80
CA SER A 16 16.04 -17.13 -16.94
C SER A 16 16.71 -16.80 -15.63
N CYS A 17 16.95 -15.52 -15.39
CA CYS A 17 17.40 -15.03 -14.09
C CYS A 17 16.37 -15.49 -13.05
N GLU A 18 16.74 -16.48 -12.25
CA GLU A 18 16.01 -16.79 -11.03
C GLU A 18 16.40 -15.72 -10.00
N SER A 19 15.74 -14.56 -10.04
CA SER A 19 15.73 -13.66 -8.89
C SER A 19 14.73 -14.21 -7.87
N ARG A 20 15.20 -15.17 -7.07
CA ARG A 20 14.60 -15.44 -5.76
C ARG A 20 14.95 -14.27 -4.84
N THR A 21 14.09 -13.26 -4.82
CA THR A 21 13.98 -12.39 -3.64
C THR A 21 12.73 -12.83 -2.90
N TYR A 22 12.96 -13.63 -1.86
CA TYR A 22 12.00 -13.96 -0.81
C TYR A 22 11.71 -12.71 0.05
N GLU A 23 11.37 -11.57 -0.56
CA GLU A 23 11.14 -10.31 0.19
C GLU A 23 10.02 -9.44 -0.39
N GLU A 24 9.13 -10.01 -1.20
CA GLU A 24 7.85 -9.35 -1.53
C GLU A 24 6.70 -10.31 -1.26
N ILE A 25 6.74 -11.01 -0.11
CA ILE A 25 5.50 -11.48 0.51
C ILE A 25 4.87 -10.24 1.13
N SER A 26 4.34 -9.35 0.28
CA SER A 26 3.28 -8.46 0.70
C SER A 26 2.19 -9.39 1.20
N ASP A 27 2.06 -9.53 2.52
CA ASP A 27 1.00 -10.28 3.19
C ASP A 27 -0.35 -9.64 2.82
N ASN A 28 -0.79 -9.95 1.61
CA ASN A 28 -2.11 -9.69 1.07
C ASN A 28 -3.11 -10.72 1.61
N THR A 29 -2.83 -11.24 2.81
CA THR A 29 -3.76 -12.09 3.53
C THR A 29 -5.07 -11.33 3.64
N PRO A 30 -6.18 -11.87 3.11
CA PRO A 30 -7.46 -11.19 3.14
C PRO A 30 -7.85 -10.86 4.58
N ILE A 31 -8.14 -9.58 4.83
CA ILE A 31 -8.70 -9.16 6.11
C ILE A 31 -10.15 -9.66 6.12
N THR A 32 -10.43 -10.72 6.89
CA THR A 32 -11.76 -11.34 6.94
C THR A 32 -12.64 -10.75 8.05
N GLN A 33 -12.02 -10.19 9.08
CA GLN A 33 -12.71 -9.54 10.18
C GLN A 33 -13.22 -8.16 9.77
N GLN A 34 -14.24 -7.69 10.50
CA GLN A 34 -14.74 -6.33 10.36
C GLN A 34 -13.72 -5.35 10.95
N VAL A 35 -13.38 -4.32 10.19
CA VAL A 35 -12.42 -3.30 10.60
C VAL A 35 -13.17 -2.13 11.23
N LYS A 36 -12.64 -1.61 12.34
CA LYS A 36 -13.25 -0.52 13.11
C LYS A 36 -12.24 0.59 13.33
N TYR A 37 -12.75 1.82 13.42
CA TYR A 37 -11.89 2.99 13.53
C TYR A 37 -11.02 2.94 14.79
N ASN A 38 -11.64 2.76 15.96
CA ASN A 38 -10.92 2.90 17.23
C ASN A 38 -9.88 1.79 17.46
N THR A 39 -10.15 0.57 16.99
CA THR A 39 -9.25 -0.58 17.19
C THR A 39 -8.19 -0.71 16.12
N ASP A 40 -8.51 -0.41 14.85
CA ASP A 40 -7.65 -0.78 13.73
C ASP A 40 -7.08 0.43 12.99
N ILE A 41 -7.86 1.49 12.80
CA ILE A 41 -7.46 2.65 11.98
C ILE A 41 -6.75 3.71 12.81
N LYS A 42 -7.31 4.07 13.97
CA LYS A 42 -6.78 5.11 14.84
C LYS A 42 -5.32 4.86 15.23
N PRO A 43 -4.89 3.64 15.61
CA PRO A 43 -3.48 3.39 15.92
C PRO A 43 -2.54 3.67 14.74
N ILE A 44 -2.98 3.41 13.50
CA ILE A 44 -2.18 3.69 12.30
C ILE A 44 -2.09 5.19 12.05
N ILE A 45 -3.20 5.92 12.18
CA ILE A 45 -3.23 7.39 12.09
C ILE A 45 -2.30 8.00 13.14
N ASP A 46 -2.41 7.56 14.39
CA ASP A 46 -1.63 8.08 15.51
C ASP A 46 -0.12 7.91 15.27
N ALA A 47 0.29 6.73 14.79
CA ALA A 47 1.69 6.39 14.58
C ALA A 47 2.30 7.04 13.32
N ASN A 48 1.52 7.23 12.25
CA ASN A 48 2.07 7.55 10.92
C ASN A 48 1.64 8.90 10.36
N CYS A 49 0.62 9.55 10.93
CA CYS A 49 0.02 10.73 10.32
C CYS A 49 0.12 11.97 11.22
N ILE A 50 -0.06 11.83 12.53
CA ILE A 50 -0.26 12.97 13.46
C ILE A 50 0.96 13.90 13.56
N SER A 51 2.18 13.40 13.32
CA SER A 51 3.40 14.23 13.35
C SER A 51 3.31 15.43 12.41
N CYS A 52 2.64 15.27 11.25
CA CYS A 52 2.37 16.37 10.32
C CYS A 52 0.91 16.84 10.38
N HIS A 53 -0.04 15.92 10.58
CA HIS A 53 -1.47 16.17 10.57
C HIS A 53 -2.06 16.33 11.99
N SER A 54 -1.41 17.15 12.80
CA SER A 54 -1.88 17.58 14.13
C SER A 54 -2.42 19.02 14.06
N PRO A 55 -3.18 19.48 15.08
CA PRO A 55 -3.59 20.88 15.17
C PRO A 55 -2.38 21.82 15.14
N GLY A 56 -2.33 22.71 14.15
CA GLY A 56 -1.19 23.61 13.96
C GLY A 56 0.07 22.97 13.35
N GLY A 57 -0.01 21.69 12.96
CA GLY A 57 1.05 21.00 12.23
C GLY A 57 1.17 21.47 10.77
N PRO A 58 2.20 21.00 10.05
CA PRO A 58 2.46 21.38 8.65
C PRO A 58 1.41 20.83 7.65
N GLY A 59 0.65 19.80 8.04
CA GLY A 59 -0.42 19.23 7.22
C GLY A 59 -1.64 20.15 7.16
N PRO A 60 -2.37 20.18 6.01
CA PRO A 60 -3.51 21.08 5.82
C PRO A 60 -4.73 20.73 6.68
N GLN A 61 -4.79 19.49 7.18
CA GLN A 61 -5.89 18.94 7.96
C GLN A 61 -5.34 18.20 9.17
N ALA A 62 -6.02 18.33 10.31
CA ALA A 62 -5.73 17.56 11.51
C ALA A 62 -6.61 16.31 11.57
N TRP A 63 -6.00 15.15 11.88
CA TRP A 63 -6.71 13.86 12.03
C TRP A 63 -6.91 13.52 13.51
N THR A 64 -7.70 14.35 14.20
CA THR A 64 -7.91 14.23 15.66
C THR A 64 -9.20 13.50 16.05
N SER A 65 -10.10 13.23 15.10
CA SER A 65 -11.37 12.55 15.35
C SER A 65 -11.75 11.55 14.26
N TYR A 66 -12.64 10.61 14.63
CA TYR A 66 -13.29 9.69 13.70
C TYR A 66 -13.92 10.42 12.53
N ASP A 67 -14.72 11.47 12.77
CA ASP A 67 -15.42 12.20 11.71
C ASP A 67 -14.46 12.86 10.73
N GLN A 68 -13.33 13.42 11.20
CA GLN A 68 -12.34 14.01 10.32
C GLN A 68 -11.77 12.94 9.36
N VAL A 69 -11.30 11.81 9.91
CA VAL A 69 -10.72 10.73 9.11
C VAL A 69 -11.77 10.12 8.17
N LYS A 70 -12.98 9.86 8.67
CA LYS A 70 -14.12 9.35 7.90
C LYS A 70 -14.45 10.25 6.72
N ASN A 71 -14.58 11.56 6.93
CA ASN A 71 -14.97 12.51 5.89
C ASN A 71 -13.91 12.67 4.80
N ASN A 72 -12.69 12.18 5.01
CA ASN A 72 -11.58 12.29 4.08
C ASN A 72 -11.01 10.94 3.65
N ILE A 73 -11.68 9.83 3.98
CA ILE A 73 -11.15 8.48 3.76
C ILE A 73 -10.74 8.23 2.31
N ASP A 74 -11.47 8.78 1.34
CA ASP A 74 -11.14 8.65 -0.08
C ASP A 74 -9.83 9.32 -0.44
N ASN A 75 -9.61 10.53 0.08
CA ASN A 75 -8.33 11.21 -0.12
C ASN A 75 -7.22 10.46 0.61
N ILE A 76 -7.44 10.03 1.85
CA ILE A 76 -6.43 9.28 2.61
C ILE A 76 -5.99 8.03 1.84
N ILE A 77 -6.93 7.22 1.35
CA ILE A 77 -6.64 6.01 0.56
C ILE A 77 -5.86 6.36 -0.72
N ASP A 78 -6.28 7.39 -1.45
CA ASP A 78 -5.54 7.86 -2.63
C ASP A 78 -4.08 8.18 -2.28
N ARG A 79 -3.86 9.01 -1.26
CA ARG A 79 -2.53 9.54 -0.92
C ARG A 79 -1.59 8.47 -0.39
N ILE A 80 -2.08 7.53 0.43
CA ILE A 80 -1.24 6.44 0.97
C ILE A 80 -0.89 5.39 -0.09
N GLY A 81 -1.78 5.19 -1.07
CA GLY A 81 -1.60 4.24 -2.17
C GLY A 81 -0.73 4.72 -3.32
N ARG A 82 -0.30 5.98 -3.35
CA ARG A 82 0.53 6.53 -4.45
C ARG A 82 1.90 5.85 -4.54
N PRO A 83 2.49 5.74 -5.75
CA PRO A 83 3.82 5.16 -5.91
C PRO A 83 4.92 6.01 -5.28
N ASN A 84 6.04 5.38 -4.94
CA ASN A 84 7.21 6.09 -4.42
C ASN A 84 7.71 7.14 -5.43
N GLY A 85 8.02 8.33 -4.93
CA GLY A 85 8.43 9.48 -5.76
C GLY A 85 7.28 10.34 -6.26
N ASP A 86 6.01 9.94 -6.09
CA ASP A 86 4.87 10.84 -6.32
C ASP A 86 4.90 11.97 -5.26
N PRO A 87 4.91 13.25 -5.66
CA PRO A 87 5.00 14.38 -4.72
C PRO A 87 3.81 14.47 -3.77
N LEU A 88 2.68 13.87 -4.13
CA LEU A 88 1.49 13.82 -3.30
C LEU A 88 1.45 12.58 -2.41
N LYS A 89 2.37 11.62 -2.52
CA LYS A 89 2.37 10.43 -1.65
C LYS A 89 2.41 10.84 -0.18
N MET A 90 1.67 10.11 0.64
CA MET A 90 1.76 10.24 2.10
C MET A 90 2.03 8.86 2.73
N PRO A 91 2.73 8.80 3.86
CA PRO A 91 3.48 9.87 4.52
C PRO A 91 4.69 10.33 3.69
N GLN A 92 5.16 11.56 3.90
CA GLN A 92 6.40 12.04 3.28
C GLN A 92 7.60 11.45 4.04
N GLY A 93 8.49 10.74 3.35
CA GLY A 93 9.68 10.11 3.96
C GLY A 93 9.46 8.69 4.49
N GLY A 94 8.31 8.07 4.23
CA GLY A 94 8.03 6.68 4.58
C GLY A 94 6.82 6.13 3.84
N ALA A 95 6.52 4.85 4.00
CA ALA A 95 5.33 4.22 3.44
C ALA A 95 4.66 3.33 4.49
N LEU A 96 3.33 3.31 4.49
CA LEU A 96 2.58 2.27 5.18
C LEU A 96 2.84 0.92 4.51
N SER A 97 2.76 -0.16 5.28
CA SER A 97 2.73 -1.51 4.69
C SER A 97 1.44 -1.72 3.89
N THR A 98 1.46 -2.65 2.94
CA THR A 98 0.26 -3.01 2.18
C THR A 98 -0.88 -3.45 3.08
N THR A 99 -0.59 -4.18 4.16
CA THR A 99 -1.59 -4.60 5.16
C THR A 99 -2.25 -3.39 5.84
N GLN A 100 -1.46 -2.36 6.22
CA GLN A 100 -2.01 -1.14 6.80
C GLN A 100 -2.89 -0.38 5.80
N ILE A 101 -2.47 -0.25 4.54
CA ILE A 101 -3.28 0.37 3.49
C ILE A 101 -4.59 -0.39 3.29
N ASN A 102 -4.53 -1.73 3.27
CA ASN A 102 -5.70 -2.58 3.11
C ASN A 102 -6.68 -2.45 4.29
N LEU A 103 -6.24 -2.13 5.50
CA LEU A 103 -7.14 -1.83 6.62
C LEU A 103 -8.00 -0.59 6.32
N PHE A 104 -7.45 0.48 5.75
CA PHE A 104 -8.25 1.66 5.35
C PHE A 104 -9.26 1.32 4.26
N VAL A 105 -8.86 0.55 3.25
CA VAL A 105 -9.74 0.12 2.16
C VAL A 105 -10.87 -0.76 2.70
N LYS A 106 -10.53 -1.73 3.56
CA LYS A 106 -11.49 -2.63 4.21
C LYS A 106 -12.43 -1.86 5.13
N TRP A 107 -11.94 -0.92 5.93
CA TRP A 107 -12.76 -0.08 6.79
C TRP A 107 -13.78 0.74 6.01
N LYS A 108 -13.37 1.31 4.86
CA LYS A 108 -14.30 1.97 3.93
C LYS A 108 -15.35 0.99 3.41
N ALA A 109 -14.94 -0.19 2.97
CA ALA A 109 -15.86 -1.21 2.46
C ALA A 109 -16.83 -1.73 3.53
N ASP A 110 -16.40 -1.79 4.79
CA ASP A 110 -17.22 -2.22 5.93
C ASP A 110 -18.22 -1.15 6.40
N GLY A 111 -18.22 0.05 5.79
CA GLY A 111 -19.16 1.12 6.12
C GLY A 111 -18.63 2.14 7.14
N LEU A 112 -17.31 2.25 7.28
CA LEU A 112 -16.65 3.25 8.13
C LEU A 112 -17.06 3.14 9.60
N ILE A 113 -17.10 1.93 10.14
CA ILE A 113 -17.59 1.65 11.50
C ILE A 113 -16.64 2.22 12.54
N GLU A 114 -17.18 2.89 13.56
CA GLU A 114 -16.35 3.47 14.61
C GLU A 114 -15.90 2.43 15.67
N ASN A 115 -16.83 1.57 16.13
CA ASN A 115 -16.69 0.69 17.29
C ASN A 115 -17.19 -0.74 17.07
#